data_AF-A0A8H3C3X7-F1
#
_entry.id   AF-A0A8H3C3X7-F1
#
_cell.length_a   1.000
_cell.length_b   1.000
_cell.length_c   1.000
_cell.angle_alpha   90.00
_cell.angle_beta   90.00
_cell.angle_gamma   90.00
#
_symmetry.space_group_name_H-M   'P 1'
#
loop_
_entity.id
_entity.type
_entity.pdbx_description
1 polymer ?
#
loop_
_entity_poly.entity_id
_entity_poly.type
_entity_poly.pdbx_seq_one_letter_code
_entity_poly.pdbx_strand_id
1 'polypeptide(L)'
;MSFPLDDSVGIDSQNDGTQLGSHGSNEDVPFDAAGFNSAVLNAIEQYKSSFTDDPPPFNSKEQLWFEDPGVLLYLVIRTFFPESRKDESSCNLHLRQNRPLLSALQTAYTSYNFASLLSHGSWRVQCLTTLKSAPQNRDRTPLRAQVAAYKTHRTHKFSVSLWSLFKAHYIGNTAKLLIETLNHEREMYLRNAIGKSYSWSISAIQSSGMGKSRMVKEAGKTVFTLPIDIRQEGETDKKSLWSLFKAHYIGNTAKLLIETLNHEREMYLRNAIGKSYSWSISAIQSSGMGKSRMVKEAGKTVFTLPIDIRQEGETDKKTYPPPDSRMRRFFEERVNSNNKTQQADYMMLLQEMFIRALAIVKAYFPRLTGADLALAWANYLAEGETDLQPGHRRQQFYDKVVGKATEKVSIRLFVGSCYELHVRNTGHVTHHLVATSPLPLLAHHAAHRLTLLLVAFMRLS
;
A
#
# COMPACT_ATOMS: atom_id res chain seq x y z
N MET A 1 42.87 18.77 -92.41
CA MET A 1 41.78 17.78 -92.43
C MET A 1 40.71 18.31 -91.48
N SER A 2 39.81 19.18 -91.96
CA SER A 2 38.60 18.89 -92.75
C SER A 2 37.39 18.58 -91.86
N PHE A 3 36.71 19.67 -91.54
CA PHE A 3 35.28 19.93 -91.34
C PHE A 3 34.48 19.41 -90.13
N PRO A 4 33.48 20.22 -89.70
CA PRO A 4 32.79 20.25 -88.41
C PRO A 4 31.28 19.98 -88.61
N LEU A 5 30.45 20.30 -87.59
CA LEU A 5 29.04 20.77 -87.60
C LEU A 5 28.57 20.71 -86.13
N ASP A 6 28.39 21.81 -85.40
CA ASP A 6 27.36 22.86 -85.47
C ASP A 6 25.97 22.37 -85.03
N ASP A 7 25.48 22.91 -83.90
CA ASP A 7 24.22 23.66 -83.86
C ASP A 7 23.91 24.17 -82.43
N SER A 8 24.10 25.48 -82.27
CA SER A 8 23.05 26.43 -81.85
C SER A 8 21.95 25.95 -80.88
N VAL A 9 21.90 26.55 -79.68
CA VAL A 9 20.70 27.26 -79.16
C VAL A 9 21.15 28.38 -78.22
N GLY A 10 20.54 29.56 -78.39
CA GLY A 10 21.00 30.86 -77.92
C GLY A 10 20.83 31.17 -76.43
N ILE A 11 21.65 32.13 -76.00
CA ILE A 11 21.59 32.82 -74.73
C ILE A 11 20.64 34.01 -74.89
N ASP A 12 19.43 33.88 -74.35
CA ASP A 12 18.58 35.03 -74.05
C ASP A 12 18.81 35.44 -72.59
N SER A 13 19.38 36.64 -72.43
CA SER A 13 19.47 37.34 -71.15
C SER A 13 18.11 37.98 -70.86
N GLN A 14 17.30 37.33 -70.03
CA GLN A 14 16.18 38.00 -69.37
C GLN A 14 16.47 38.17 -67.88
N ASN A 15 16.70 39.43 -67.57
CA ASN A 15 16.62 40.08 -66.28
C ASN A 15 15.36 39.62 -65.54
N ASP A 16 15.49 38.94 -64.40
CA ASP A 16 14.40 38.89 -63.41
C ASP A 16 14.96 38.91 -61.99
N GLY A 17 14.48 39.90 -61.25
CA GLY A 17 14.96 40.29 -59.95
C GLY A 17 14.63 39.28 -58.85
N THR A 18 15.50 39.26 -57.87
CA THR A 18 15.17 39.34 -56.44
C THR A 18 13.81 38.75 -56.03
N GLN A 19 13.78 37.46 -55.71
CA GLN A 19 12.98 36.96 -54.59
C GLN A 19 13.61 35.69 -54.02
N LEU A 20 14.43 35.85 -52.98
CA LEU A 20 14.71 34.78 -52.03
C LEU A 20 13.36 34.34 -51.45
N GLY A 21 12.87 33.18 -51.89
CA GLY A 21 11.69 32.55 -51.32
C GLY A 21 11.91 32.36 -49.82
N SER A 22 11.07 32.99 -49.01
CA SER A 22 11.04 32.75 -47.58
C SER A 22 10.83 31.25 -47.35
N HIS A 23 11.77 30.59 -46.69
CA HIS A 23 11.49 29.34 -46.01
C HIS A 23 10.34 29.64 -45.06
N GLY A 24 9.12 29.27 -45.48
CA GLY A 24 7.96 29.25 -44.60
C GLY A 24 8.36 28.42 -43.40
N SER A 25 8.49 29.08 -42.25
CA SER A 25 8.60 28.40 -40.97
C SER A 25 7.50 27.35 -40.97
N ASN A 26 7.86 26.06 -40.84
CA ASN A 26 6.90 25.00 -40.58
C ASN A 26 6.15 25.44 -39.33
N GLU A 27 4.98 26.05 -39.52
CA GLU A 27 4.10 26.42 -38.43
C GLU A 27 3.84 25.11 -37.69
N ASP A 28 4.18 25.11 -36.39
CA ASP A 28 3.95 23.99 -35.49
C ASP A 28 2.43 23.73 -35.46
N VAL A 29 1.94 22.91 -36.40
CA VAL A 29 0.53 22.53 -36.45
C VAL A 29 0.19 21.89 -35.12
N PRO A 30 -0.70 22.50 -34.31
CA PRO A 30 -1.03 21.97 -33.00
C PRO A 30 -1.57 20.55 -33.13
N PHE A 31 -1.12 19.66 -32.25
CA PHE A 31 -1.65 18.30 -32.21
C PHE A 31 -3.14 18.33 -31.85
N ASP A 32 -3.99 17.87 -32.77
CA ASP A 32 -5.43 17.77 -32.54
C ASP A 32 -5.78 16.58 -31.64
N ALA A 33 -5.73 16.83 -30.33
CA ALA A 33 -6.06 15.82 -29.32
C ALA A 33 -7.52 15.36 -29.40
N ALA A 34 -8.45 16.24 -29.80
CA ALA A 34 -9.86 15.91 -29.90
C ALA A 34 -10.13 14.99 -31.10
N GLY A 35 -9.51 15.29 -32.25
CA GLY A 35 -9.52 14.43 -33.42
C GLY A 35 -8.91 13.05 -33.14
N PHE A 36 -7.77 13.00 -32.43
CA PHE A 36 -7.15 11.74 -32.04
C PHE A 36 -8.06 10.89 -31.13
N ASN A 37 -8.63 11.48 -30.07
CA ASN A 37 -9.53 10.76 -29.16
C ASN A 37 -10.75 10.21 -29.89
N SER A 38 -11.35 11.01 -30.79
CA SER A 38 -12.49 10.60 -31.61
C SER A 38 -12.12 9.45 -32.56
N ALA A 39 -10.95 9.51 -33.17
CA ALA A 39 -10.48 8.47 -34.07
C ALA A 39 -10.23 7.13 -33.34
N VAL A 40 -9.73 7.16 -32.10
CA VAL A 40 -9.57 5.95 -31.28
C VAL A 40 -10.95 5.36 -30.92
N LEU A 41 -11.92 6.20 -30.54
CA LEU A 41 -13.28 5.73 -30.23
C LEU A 41 -13.97 5.09 -31.44
N ASN A 42 -13.83 5.70 -32.61
CA ASN A 42 -14.35 5.13 -33.86
C ASN A 42 -13.69 3.76 -34.17
N ALA A 43 -12.38 3.62 -33.92
CA ALA A 43 -11.69 2.36 -34.09
C ALA A 43 -12.17 1.27 -33.11
N ILE A 44 -12.51 1.64 -31.87
CA ILE A 44 -13.12 0.73 -30.89
C ILE A 44 -14.49 0.25 -31.38
N GLU A 45 -15.36 1.16 -31.83
CA GLU A 45 -16.68 0.78 -32.33
C GLU A 45 -16.61 -0.08 -33.60
N GLN A 46 -15.70 0.24 -34.52
CA GLN A 46 -15.45 -0.61 -35.70
C GLN A 46 -14.96 -2.01 -35.32
N TYR A 47 -14.04 -2.12 -34.34
CA TYR A 47 -13.57 -3.41 -33.86
C TYR A 47 -14.71 -4.23 -33.23
N LYS A 48 -15.55 -3.60 -32.40
CA LYS A 48 -16.74 -4.22 -31.81
C LYS A 48 -17.69 -4.77 -32.87
N SER A 49 -17.99 -3.99 -33.92
CA SER A 49 -18.89 -4.43 -34.99
C SER A 49 -18.32 -5.56 -35.85
N SER A 50 -17.00 -5.75 -35.85
CA SER A 50 -16.35 -6.84 -36.59
C SER A 50 -16.32 -8.18 -35.85
N PHE A 51 -16.68 -8.20 -34.56
CA PHE A 51 -16.58 -9.37 -33.70
C PHE A 51 -17.93 -10.09 -33.60
N THR A 52 -17.92 -11.42 -33.76
CA THR A 52 -19.13 -12.26 -33.74
C THR A 52 -19.37 -12.95 -32.40
N ASP A 53 -18.41 -12.88 -31.46
CA ASP A 53 -18.50 -13.55 -30.16
C ASP A 53 -19.44 -12.79 -29.19
N ASP A 54 -20.13 -13.55 -28.33
CA ASP A 54 -21.02 -13.03 -27.29
C ASP A 54 -20.42 -13.35 -25.89
N PRO A 55 -20.06 -12.35 -25.07
CA PRO A 55 -20.18 -10.90 -25.32
C PRO A 55 -19.04 -10.35 -26.21
N PRO A 56 -19.31 -9.28 -26.99
CA PRO A 56 -18.28 -8.64 -27.79
C PRO A 56 -17.22 -7.98 -26.88
N PRO A 57 -15.98 -7.79 -27.38
CA PRO A 57 -14.96 -7.02 -26.68
C PRO A 57 -15.48 -5.61 -26.37
N PHE A 58 -15.01 -5.00 -25.28
CA PHE A 58 -15.48 -3.67 -24.84
C PHE A 58 -17.00 -3.58 -24.56
N ASN A 59 -17.64 -4.67 -24.13
CA ASN A 59 -19.06 -4.65 -23.78
C ASN A 59 -19.40 -3.68 -22.62
N SER A 60 -18.42 -3.36 -21.78
CA SER A 60 -18.59 -2.38 -20.70
C SER A 60 -17.95 -1.04 -21.04
N LYS A 61 -18.73 0.05 -20.86
CA LYS A 61 -18.22 1.43 -20.94
C LYS A 61 -17.38 1.83 -19.73
N GLU A 62 -17.58 1.15 -18.61
CA GLU A 62 -16.99 1.51 -17.31
C GLU A 62 -15.72 0.73 -17.01
N GLN A 63 -15.51 -0.41 -17.68
CA GLN A 63 -14.40 -1.31 -17.36
C GLN A 63 -13.90 -2.08 -18.59
N LEU A 64 -12.58 -2.27 -18.66
CA LEU A 64 -11.93 -3.19 -19.59
C LEU A 64 -11.88 -4.59 -18.98
N TRP A 65 -12.34 -5.60 -19.73
CA TRP A 65 -12.24 -7.02 -19.36
C TRP A 65 -10.83 -7.55 -19.60
N PHE A 66 -10.55 -8.81 -19.22
CA PHE A 66 -9.18 -9.33 -19.17
C PHE A 66 -8.40 -9.21 -20.50
N GLU A 67 -9.08 -9.34 -21.64
CA GLU A 67 -8.47 -9.28 -22.98
C GLU A 67 -8.53 -7.89 -23.63
N ASP A 68 -9.45 -7.02 -23.18
CA ASP A 68 -9.68 -5.70 -23.79
C ASP A 68 -8.44 -4.76 -23.77
N PRO A 69 -7.57 -4.75 -22.74
CA PRO A 69 -6.42 -3.84 -22.71
C PRO A 69 -5.43 -4.06 -23.85
N GLY A 70 -5.19 -5.32 -24.26
CA GLY A 70 -4.30 -5.63 -25.38
C GLY A 70 -4.80 -5.05 -26.69
N VAL A 71 -6.08 -5.32 -26.96
CA VAL A 71 -6.81 -4.78 -28.12
C VAL A 71 -6.81 -3.26 -28.10
N LEU A 72 -7.09 -2.64 -26.95
CA LEU A 72 -7.13 -1.20 -26.82
C LEU A 72 -5.78 -0.55 -27.12
N LEU A 73 -4.70 -1.13 -26.59
CA LEU A 73 -3.34 -0.64 -26.88
C LEU A 73 -3.04 -0.77 -28.38
N TYR A 74 -3.42 -1.88 -29.00
CA TYR A 74 -3.28 -2.08 -30.44
C TYR A 74 -4.02 -1.01 -31.25
N LEU A 75 -5.28 -0.72 -30.91
CA LEU A 75 -6.09 0.30 -31.58
C LEU A 75 -5.49 1.70 -31.42
N VAL A 76 -5.07 2.09 -30.20
CA VAL A 76 -4.42 3.40 -29.96
C VAL A 76 -3.13 3.53 -30.79
N ILE A 77 -2.32 2.48 -30.86
CA ILE A 77 -1.09 2.47 -31.66
C ILE A 77 -1.41 2.57 -33.16
N ARG A 78 -2.38 1.83 -33.67
CA ARG A 78 -2.82 1.87 -35.07
C ARG A 78 -3.36 3.24 -35.46
N THR A 79 -4.14 3.88 -34.60
CA THR A 79 -4.69 5.22 -34.86
C THR A 79 -3.58 6.27 -34.86
N PHE A 80 -2.61 6.17 -33.94
CA PHE A 80 -1.50 7.14 -33.87
C PHE A 80 -0.42 6.89 -34.93
N PHE A 81 -0.17 5.62 -35.26
CA PHE A 81 0.86 5.18 -36.19
C PHE A 81 0.33 4.03 -37.06
N PRO A 82 -0.41 4.35 -38.14
CA PRO A 82 -1.05 3.34 -39.01
C PRO A 82 -0.07 2.33 -39.64
N GLU A 83 1.20 2.72 -39.78
CA GLU A 83 2.28 1.88 -40.31
C GLU A 83 2.87 0.88 -39.28
N SER A 84 2.40 0.92 -38.03
CA SER A 84 2.86 0.00 -37.00
C SER A 84 2.61 -1.46 -37.39
N ARG A 85 3.67 -2.27 -37.37
CA ARG A 85 3.58 -3.73 -37.55
C ARG A 85 3.23 -4.50 -36.27
N LYS A 86 2.91 -3.82 -35.18
CA LYS A 86 2.54 -4.50 -33.94
C LYS A 86 1.17 -5.16 -34.09
N ASP A 87 1.13 -6.46 -33.84
CA ASP A 87 -0.11 -7.20 -33.67
C ASP A 87 -0.64 -7.09 -32.23
N GLU A 88 -1.85 -7.60 -32.05
CA GLU A 88 -2.55 -7.62 -30.77
C GLU A 88 -1.80 -8.43 -29.70
N SER A 89 -1.29 -9.60 -30.07
CA SER A 89 -0.49 -10.49 -29.20
C SER A 89 0.74 -9.78 -28.62
N SER A 90 1.44 -9.00 -29.44
CA SER A 90 2.60 -8.21 -29.03
C SER A 90 2.22 -7.10 -28.05
N CYS A 91 1.05 -6.47 -28.24
CA CYS A 91 0.52 -5.46 -27.33
C CYS A 91 0.15 -6.08 -25.97
N ASN A 92 -0.47 -7.26 -25.99
CA ASN A 92 -0.81 -8.03 -24.79
C ASN A 92 0.44 -8.43 -23.98
N LEU A 93 1.45 -9.00 -24.65
CA LEU A 93 2.71 -9.34 -23.99
C LEU A 93 3.38 -8.11 -23.38
N HIS A 94 3.30 -6.96 -24.05
CA HIS A 94 3.87 -5.73 -23.54
C HIS A 94 3.16 -5.21 -22.29
N LEU A 95 1.83 -5.25 -22.24
CA LEU A 95 1.07 -4.81 -21.07
C LEU A 95 1.35 -5.68 -19.84
N ARG A 96 1.59 -6.99 -20.04
CA ARG A 96 2.04 -7.89 -18.96
C ARG A 96 3.37 -7.46 -18.35
N GLN A 97 4.26 -6.91 -19.16
CA GLN A 97 5.58 -6.42 -18.72
C GLN A 97 5.55 -4.96 -18.22
N ASN A 98 4.50 -4.19 -18.53
CA ASN A 98 4.45 -2.75 -18.27
C ASN A 98 3.16 -2.35 -17.54
N ARG A 99 3.05 -2.77 -16.27
CA ARG A 99 1.90 -2.47 -15.40
C ARG A 99 1.51 -0.98 -15.34
N PRO A 100 2.44 -0.01 -15.30
CA PRO A 100 2.06 1.40 -15.31
C PRO A 100 1.33 1.84 -16.59
N LEU A 101 1.69 1.27 -17.75
CA LEU A 101 1.00 1.55 -19.00
C LEU A 101 -0.42 0.98 -19.00
N LEU A 102 -0.61 -0.21 -18.43
CA LEU A 102 -1.93 -0.85 -18.31
C LEU A 102 -2.93 0.03 -17.55
N SER A 103 -2.55 0.57 -16.39
CA SER A 103 -3.44 1.45 -15.63
C SER A 103 -3.66 2.80 -16.32
N ALA A 104 -2.65 3.36 -16.99
CA ALA A 104 -2.82 4.55 -17.80
C ALA A 104 -3.85 4.32 -18.92
N LEU A 105 -3.81 3.15 -19.56
CA LEU A 105 -4.73 2.74 -20.61
C LEU A 105 -6.18 2.60 -20.08
N GLN A 106 -6.36 1.98 -18.91
CA GLN A 106 -7.66 1.89 -18.24
C GLN A 106 -8.23 3.27 -17.88
N THR A 107 -7.37 4.17 -17.39
CA THR A 107 -7.77 5.55 -17.09
C THR A 107 -8.16 6.30 -18.36
N ALA A 108 -7.41 6.14 -19.45
CA ALA A 108 -7.70 6.78 -20.72
C ALA A 108 -9.03 6.28 -21.33
N TYR A 109 -9.31 4.97 -21.22
CA TYR A 109 -10.57 4.38 -21.66
C TYR A 109 -11.78 4.96 -20.92
N THR A 110 -11.74 4.91 -19.58
CA THR A 110 -12.85 5.38 -18.73
C THR A 110 -13.09 6.89 -18.79
N SER A 111 -12.04 7.67 -19.12
CA SER A 111 -12.14 9.13 -19.28
C SER A 111 -12.29 9.59 -20.74
N TYR A 112 -12.30 8.66 -21.70
CA TYR A 112 -12.31 8.95 -23.13
C TYR A 112 -11.17 9.89 -23.59
N ASN A 113 -10.02 9.88 -22.89
CA ASN A 113 -8.90 10.77 -23.13
C ASN A 113 -7.60 10.01 -23.46
N PHE A 114 -7.54 9.46 -24.67
CA PHE A 114 -6.40 8.68 -25.19
C PHE A 114 -5.17 9.54 -25.49
N ALA A 115 -5.35 10.82 -25.83
CA ALA A 115 -4.26 11.77 -26.04
C ALA A 115 -3.36 11.91 -24.80
N SER A 116 -3.92 11.73 -23.60
CA SER A 116 -3.16 11.74 -22.34
C SER A 116 -2.07 10.65 -22.28
N LEU A 117 -2.27 9.52 -22.98
CA LEU A 117 -1.31 8.41 -23.05
C LEU A 117 -0.01 8.82 -23.75
N LEU A 118 -0.08 9.70 -24.75
CA LEU A 118 1.08 10.18 -25.50
C LEU A 118 2.07 10.95 -24.60
N SER A 119 1.55 11.53 -23.53
CA SER A 119 2.34 12.20 -22.48
C SER A 119 2.85 11.26 -21.39
N HIS A 120 2.34 10.02 -21.30
CA HIS A 120 2.69 9.09 -20.25
C HIS A 120 4.12 8.54 -20.45
N GLY A 121 4.91 8.50 -19.36
CA GLY A 121 6.32 8.10 -19.43
C GLY A 121 6.53 6.70 -20.00
N SER A 122 5.63 5.76 -19.69
CA SER A 122 5.69 4.38 -20.19
C SER A 122 5.38 4.24 -21.68
N TRP A 123 4.61 5.18 -22.26
CA TRP A 123 4.32 5.20 -23.70
C TRP A 123 5.56 5.61 -24.51
N ARG A 124 6.29 6.61 -24.02
CA ARG A 124 7.45 7.21 -24.69
C ARG A 124 8.58 6.21 -24.95
N VAL A 125 8.87 5.35 -23.97
CA VAL A 125 9.94 4.34 -24.09
C VAL A 125 9.67 3.37 -25.25
N GLN A 126 8.40 3.12 -25.58
CA GLN A 126 7.99 2.10 -26.52
C GLN A 126 7.78 2.62 -27.96
N CYS A 127 7.15 3.78 -28.14
CA CYS A 127 7.01 4.39 -29.46
C CYS A 127 8.38 4.76 -30.04
N LEU A 128 9.29 5.27 -29.21
CA LEU A 128 10.62 5.68 -29.66
C LEU A 128 11.52 4.51 -30.02
N THR A 129 11.39 3.35 -29.35
CA THR A 129 12.15 2.14 -29.72
C THR A 129 11.63 1.53 -31.03
N THR A 130 10.31 1.51 -31.22
CA THR A 130 9.68 1.01 -32.46
C THR A 130 9.98 1.91 -33.67
N LEU A 131 10.03 3.24 -33.47
CA LEU A 131 10.41 4.22 -34.50
C LEU A 131 11.89 4.14 -34.90
N LYS A 132 12.76 3.74 -33.97
CA LYS A 132 14.19 3.57 -34.23
C LYS A 132 14.51 2.30 -35.02
N SER A 133 13.69 1.25 -34.93
CA SER A 133 13.92 -0.03 -35.59
C SER A 133 13.28 -0.16 -36.98
N ALA A 134 12.45 0.80 -37.43
CA ALA A 134 11.83 0.75 -38.76
C ALA A 134 12.83 1.17 -39.88
N PRO A 135 12.79 0.56 -41.10
CA PRO A 135 13.65 0.93 -42.22
C PRO A 135 13.50 2.42 -42.60
N GLN A 136 14.60 3.09 -42.95
CA GLN A 136 14.67 4.55 -43.15
C GLN A 136 13.97 5.09 -44.43
N ASN A 137 13.26 4.27 -45.20
CA ASN A 137 13.07 4.56 -46.62
C ASN A 137 11.80 5.35 -47.02
N ARG A 138 11.15 6.09 -46.10
CA ARG A 138 10.05 7.02 -46.45
C ARG A 138 10.04 8.26 -45.57
N ASP A 139 9.54 9.35 -46.15
CA ASP A 139 9.49 10.71 -45.61
C ASP A 139 8.85 10.77 -44.22
N ARG A 140 9.70 10.83 -43.17
CA ARG A 140 9.28 10.85 -41.75
C ARG A 140 8.99 12.25 -41.21
N THR A 141 9.00 13.26 -42.09
CA THR A 141 8.92 14.67 -41.72
C THR A 141 7.62 15.01 -40.98
N PRO A 142 6.43 14.52 -41.38
CA PRO A 142 5.17 14.81 -40.67
C PRO A 142 5.15 14.24 -39.25
N LEU A 143 5.71 13.04 -39.05
CA LEU A 143 5.66 12.33 -37.78
C LEU A 143 6.66 12.89 -36.75
N ARG A 144 7.86 13.26 -37.20
CA ARG A 144 8.82 13.96 -36.34
C ARG A 144 8.32 15.35 -35.97
N ALA A 145 7.64 16.05 -36.88
CA ALA A 145 7.01 17.34 -36.62
C ALA A 145 5.86 17.23 -35.60
N GLN A 146 4.95 16.26 -35.71
CA GLN A 146 3.87 16.05 -34.73
C GLN A 146 4.39 15.71 -33.33
N VAL A 147 5.43 14.88 -33.23
CA VAL A 147 6.07 14.54 -31.94
C VAL A 147 6.90 15.72 -31.40
N ALA A 148 7.40 16.61 -32.26
CA ALA A 148 8.17 17.79 -31.88
C ALA A 148 7.29 18.98 -31.47
N ALA A 149 6.22 19.29 -32.20
CA ALA A 149 5.24 20.33 -31.87
C ALA A 149 4.61 20.08 -30.49
N TYR A 150 4.38 18.80 -30.14
CA TYR A 150 3.92 18.42 -28.80
C TYR A 150 4.98 18.62 -27.69
N LYS A 151 6.29 18.67 -28.03
CA LYS A 151 7.36 18.99 -27.07
C LYS A 151 7.46 20.48 -26.77
N THR A 152 7.20 21.35 -27.76
CA THR A 152 7.40 22.80 -27.67
C THR A 152 6.45 23.47 -26.67
N HIS A 153 5.26 22.89 -26.44
CA HIS A 153 4.26 23.41 -25.49
C HIS A 153 4.63 23.29 -23.99
N ARG A 154 5.80 22.75 -23.63
CA ARG A 154 6.14 22.46 -22.22
C ARG A 154 7.37 23.19 -21.66
N THR A 155 8.01 24.08 -22.41
CA THR A 155 9.19 24.82 -21.94
C THR A 155 8.88 26.27 -21.58
N HIS A 156 7.97 26.50 -20.64
CA HIS A 156 7.98 27.72 -19.82
C HIS A 156 8.50 27.38 -18.43
N LYS A 157 9.69 27.89 -18.12
CA LYS A 157 10.45 27.66 -16.90
C LYS A 157 9.95 28.63 -15.83
N PHE A 158 9.03 28.19 -14.96
CA PHE A 158 8.59 28.99 -13.82
C PHE A 158 9.54 28.82 -12.63
N SER A 159 10.16 29.91 -12.17
CA SER A 159 10.80 30.01 -10.87
C SER A 159 9.72 30.20 -9.79
N VAL A 160 9.16 29.09 -9.31
CA VAL A 160 8.17 29.10 -8.23
C VAL A 160 8.85 28.86 -6.89
N SER A 161 8.57 29.71 -5.90
CA SER A 161 9.04 29.52 -4.53
C SER A 161 8.56 28.18 -3.96
N LEU A 162 9.36 27.57 -3.06
CA LEU A 162 9.03 26.30 -2.41
C LEU A 162 7.63 26.32 -1.77
N TRP A 163 7.22 27.49 -1.26
CA TRP A 163 5.90 27.76 -0.68
C TRP A 163 4.73 27.61 -1.68
N SER A 164 4.89 28.09 -2.91
CA SER A 164 3.86 27.98 -3.94
C SER A 164 3.77 26.58 -4.58
N LEU A 165 4.85 25.80 -4.53
CA LEU A 165 4.88 24.36 -4.87
C LEU A 165 4.06 23.47 -3.90
N PHE A 166 3.83 23.95 -2.67
CA PHE A 166 2.98 23.28 -1.67
C PHE A 166 1.50 23.70 -1.75
N LYS A 167 1.19 24.88 -2.32
CA LYS A 167 -0.21 25.31 -2.59
C LYS A 167 -0.75 24.86 -3.95
N ALA A 168 0.10 24.48 -4.90
CA ALA A 168 -0.34 24.01 -6.22
C ALA A 168 -1.06 22.65 -6.17
N HIS A 169 -2.12 22.49 -6.98
CA HIS A 169 -2.80 21.21 -7.20
C HIS A 169 -1.80 20.13 -7.62
N TYR A 170 -1.88 18.96 -6.98
CA TYR A 170 -1.05 17.81 -7.35
C TYR A 170 -1.45 17.28 -8.73
N ILE A 171 -0.48 17.19 -9.64
CA ILE A 171 -0.64 16.64 -10.99
C ILE A 171 0.09 15.29 -11.02
N GLY A 172 -0.61 14.21 -10.69
CA GLY A 172 -0.09 12.85 -10.75
C GLY A 172 -1.13 11.82 -10.31
N ASN A 173 -1.09 10.61 -10.89
CA ASN A 173 -2.04 9.53 -10.60
C ASN A 173 -1.44 8.42 -9.73
N THR A 174 -0.23 8.60 -9.20
CA THR A 174 0.50 7.54 -8.48
C THR A 174 -0.22 7.04 -7.23
N ALA A 175 -0.90 7.96 -6.53
CA ALA A 175 -1.75 7.62 -5.39
C ALA A 175 -2.95 6.76 -5.80
N LYS A 176 -3.67 7.17 -6.86
CA LYS A 176 -4.80 6.43 -7.44
C LYS A 176 -4.38 5.04 -7.95
N LEU A 177 -3.23 4.96 -8.63
CA LEU A 177 -2.66 3.72 -9.14
C LEU A 177 -2.30 2.73 -8.03
N LEU A 178 -1.69 3.21 -6.95
CA LEU A 178 -1.40 2.39 -5.78
C LEU A 178 -2.70 1.79 -5.24
N ILE A 179 -3.72 2.62 -5.09
CA ILE A 179 -5.03 2.27 -4.53
C ILE A 179 -5.79 1.26 -5.36
N GLU A 180 -5.85 1.48 -6.67
CA GLU A 180 -6.48 0.54 -7.59
C GLU A 180 -5.76 -0.80 -7.58
N THR A 181 -4.42 -0.78 -7.49
CA THR A 181 -3.63 -2.01 -7.34
C THR A 181 -3.93 -2.70 -6.01
N LEU A 182 -4.05 -1.96 -4.91
CA LEU A 182 -4.38 -2.50 -3.58
C LEU A 182 -5.76 -3.17 -3.55
N ASN A 183 -6.78 -2.50 -4.09
CA ASN A 183 -8.14 -3.02 -4.16
C ASN A 183 -8.24 -4.20 -5.13
N HIS A 184 -7.54 -4.15 -6.26
CA HIS A 184 -7.51 -5.24 -7.23
C HIS A 184 -6.86 -6.51 -6.65
N GLU A 185 -5.71 -6.38 -5.99
CA GLU A 185 -5.04 -7.50 -5.32
C GLU A 185 -5.96 -8.09 -4.23
N ARG A 186 -6.56 -7.23 -3.38
CA ARG A 186 -7.53 -7.64 -2.36
C ARG A 186 -8.68 -8.47 -2.94
N GLU A 187 -9.32 -7.98 -3.99
CA GLU A 187 -10.45 -8.66 -4.66
C GLU A 187 -10.04 -9.98 -5.31
N MET A 188 -8.85 -10.04 -5.88
CA MET A 188 -8.28 -11.27 -6.43
C MET A 188 -8.02 -12.30 -5.31
N TYR A 189 -7.50 -11.87 -4.16
CA TYR A 189 -7.25 -12.76 -3.03
C TYR A 189 -8.54 -13.26 -2.38
N LEU A 190 -9.57 -12.41 -2.22
CA LEU A 190 -10.87 -12.82 -1.69
C LEU A 190 -11.53 -13.92 -2.54
N ARG A 191 -11.39 -13.86 -3.86
CA ARG A 191 -11.91 -14.89 -4.79
C ARG A 191 -11.16 -16.22 -4.71
N ASN A 192 -9.86 -16.18 -4.43
CA ASN A 192 -8.99 -17.38 -4.46
C ASN A 192 -8.79 -18.02 -3.08
N ALA A 193 -9.27 -17.41 -1.99
CA ALA A 193 -8.98 -17.83 -0.61
C ALA A 193 -9.80 -19.04 -0.08
N ILE A 194 -10.33 -19.91 -0.96
CA ILE A 194 -10.99 -21.15 -0.52
C ILE A 194 -9.94 -22.13 0.04
N GLY A 195 -9.71 -22.04 1.35
CA GLY A 195 -9.08 -23.10 2.16
C GLY A 195 -7.83 -22.71 2.95
N LYS A 196 -7.34 -21.47 2.85
CA LYS A 196 -6.12 -21.04 3.56
C LYS A 196 -6.36 -19.77 4.38
N SER A 197 -5.78 -19.72 5.59
CA SER A 197 -5.67 -18.49 6.38
C SER A 197 -4.50 -17.68 5.85
N TYR A 198 -4.74 -16.41 5.53
CA TYR A 198 -3.70 -15.48 5.08
C TYR A 198 -3.49 -14.40 6.14
N SER A 199 -2.40 -13.66 6.03
CA SER A 199 -2.22 -12.37 6.68
C SER A 199 -1.87 -11.38 5.58
N TRP A 200 -2.63 -10.30 5.44
CA TRP A 200 -2.44 -9.28 4.43
C TRP A 200 -1.95 -8.03 5.13
N SER A 201 -0.73 -7.63 4.81
CA SER A 201 -0.18 -6.36 5.26
C SER A 201 0.65 -5.77 4.13
N ILE A 202 0.50 -4.47 3.92
CA ILE A 202 1.30 -3.73 2.94
C ILE A 202 1.99 -2.60 3.69
N SER A 203 3.32 -2.58 3.57
CA SER A 203 4.17 -1.62 4.25
C SER A 203 4.91 -0.76 3.22
N ALA A 204 4.57 0.53 3.17
CA ALA A 204 5.26 1.52 2.35
C ALA A 204 6.41 2.20 3.15
N ILE A 205 7.66 1.81 2.92
CA ILE A 205 8.84 2.37 3.61
C ILE A 205 9.62 3.30 2.67
N GLN A 206 9.99 4.50 3.13
CA GLN A 206 10.86 5.43 2.37
C GLN A 206 11.63 6.35 3.34
N SER A 207 12.61 7.13 2.89
CA SER A 207 13.39 8.11 3.70
C SER A 207 12.73 9.48 3.93
N SER A 208 13.05 10.14 5.04
CA SER A 208 12.58 11.51 5.37
C SER A 208 12.91 12.50 4.23
N GLY A 209 11.98 13.42 3.88
CA GLY A 209 12.20 14.47 2.88
C GLY A 209 11.73 14.17 1.45
N MET A 210 11.46 12.91 1.10
CA MET A 210 11.11 12.52 -0.28
C MET A 210 9.60 12.54 -0.60
N GLY A 211 8.82 13.44 0.01
CA GLY A 211 7.41 13.60 -0.33
C GLY A 211 6.46 12.48 0.14
N LYS A 212 6.92 11.56 1.03
CA LYS A 212 6.07 10.51 1.64
C LYS A 212 4.76 11.04 2.19
N SER A 213 4.85 12.08 3.02
CA SER A 213 3.68 12.65 3.69
C SER A 213 2.70 13.24 2.68
N ARG A 214 3.16 13.71 1.52
CA ARG A 214 2.31 14.18 0.41
C ARG A 214 1.71 13.01 -0.37
N MET A 215 2.48 11.96 -0.66
CA MET A 215 1.99 10.74 -1.31
C MET A 215 0.92 10.04 -0.47
N VAL A 216 1.14 9.93 0.85
CA VAL A 216 0.21 9.41 1.86
C VAL A 216 -0.99 10.36 2.02
N LYS A 217 -0.79 11.69 2.05
CA LYS A 217 -1.89 12.68 2.10
C LYS A 217 -2.86 12.56 0.93
N GLU A 218 -2.33 12.33 -0.27
CA GLU A 218 -3.11 12.27 -1.51
C GLU A 218 -3.71 10.87 -1.74
N ALA A 219 -2.99 9.80 -1.41
CA ALA A 219 -3.58 8.46 -1.30
C ALA A 219 -4.74 8.47 -0.28
N GLY A 220 -4.63 9.30 0.76
CA GLY A 220 -5.61 9.46 1.83
C GLY A 220 -7.00 9.86 1.41
N LYS A 221 -7.10 10.46 0.22
CA LYS A 221 -8.36 10.88 -0.39
C LYS A 221 -9.10 9.73 -1.07
N THR A 222 -8.46 8.58 -1.28
CA THR A 222 -9.02 7.45 -2.03
C THR A 222 -8.83 6.08 -1.34
N VAL A 223 -7.82 5.90 -0.47
CA VAL A 223 -7.67 4.81 0.53
C VAL A 223 -7.03 5.38 1.78
N PHE A 224 -7.50 4.90 2.93
CA PHE A 224 -7.19 5.40 4.25
C PHE A 224 -5.70 5.68 4.50
N THR A 225 -5.33 6.94 4.34
CA THR A 225 -4.04 7.47 4.76
C THR A 225 -4.27 8.86 5.30
N LEU A 226 -3.85 9.09 6.54
CA LEU A 226 -4.28 10.26 7.30
C LEU A 226 -3.18 11.33 7.25
N PRO A 227 -3.35 12.42 6.51
CA PRO A 227 -2.43 13.54 6.61
C PRO A 227 -2.68 14.31 7.90
N ILE A 228 -1.74 14.24 8.83
CA ILE A 228 -1.71 15.10 10.01
C ILE A 228 -0.46 15.96 9.90
N ASP A 229 -0.64 17.27 9.79
CA ASP A 229 0.45 18.24 9.88
C ASP A 229 0.26 19.03 11.17
N ILE A 230 1.16 18.83 12.13
CA ILE A 230 1.21 19.56 13.40
C ILE A 230 2.62 20.10 13.53
N ARG A 231 2.94 21.13 12.76
CA ARG A 231 4.06 22.02 13.07
C ARG A 231 3.48 23.41 13.31
N GLN A 232 3.31 23.76 14.58
CA GLN A 232 3.30 25.16 14.98
C GLN A 232 4.77 25.55 15.20
N GLU A 233 5.28 26.44 14.36
CA GLU A 233 6.49 27.20 14.67
C GLU A 233 6.11 28.26 15.71
N GLY A 234 6.70 28.18 16.90
CA GLY A 234 6.46 29.15 17.96
C GLY A 234 7.10 28.74 19.29
N GLU A 235 8.16 29.47 19.64
CA GLU A 235 8.78 29.68 20.95
C GLU A 235 9.24 28.50 21.83
N THR A 236 10.48 28.68 22.32
CA THR A 236 11.35 27.79 23.09
C THR A 236 10.92 27.59 24.54
N ASP A 237 9.65 27.31 24.79
CA ASP A 237 9.25 26.72 26.06
C ASP A 237 9.24 25.20 25.88
N LYS A 238 10.14 24.48 26.57
CA LYS A 238 10.32 23.03 26.45
C LYS A 238 9.11 22.30 27.07
N LYS A 239 7.92 22.45 26.47
CA LYS A 239 6.73 21.69 26.86
C LYS A 239 7.07 20.20 26.77
N SER A 240 6.85 19.48 27.87
CA SER A 240 7.04 18.03 27.92
C SER A 240 6.18 17.38 26.84
N LEU A 241 6.69 16.34 26.18
CA LEU A 241 5.90 15.59 25.19
C LEU A 241 4.61 15.04 25.84
N TRP A 242 4.70 14.64 27.10
CA TRP A 242 3.60 14.24 27.94
C TRP A 242 2.51 15.31 28.03
N SER A 243 2.86 16.59 28.24
CA SER A 243 1.88 17.68 28.28
C SER A 243 1.14 17.83 26.95
N LEU A 244 1.86 17.68 25.83
CA LEU A 244 1.25 17.68 24.49
C LEU A 244 0.27 16.52 24.33
N PHE A 245 0.57 15.35 24.89
CA PHE A 245 -0.31 14.18 24.87
C PHE A 245 -1.51 14.27 25.82
N LYS A 246 -1.49 15.19 26.78
CA LYS A 246 -2.63 15.52 27.67
C LYS A 246 -3.51 16.63 27.11
N ALA A 247 -2.96 17.53 26.30
CA ALA A 247 -3.73 18.57 25.62
C ALA A 247 -4.87 17.97 24.77
N HIS A 248 -5.95 18.72 24.55
CA HIS A 248 -7.09 18.27 23.76
C HIS A 248 -6.63 17.78 22.37
N TYR A 249 -7.12 16.61 21.93
CA TYR A 249 -6.78 16.07 20.63
C TYR A 249 -7.50 16.84 19.52
N ILE A 250 -6.74 17.40 18.57
CA ILE A 250 -7.30 18.14 17.45
C ILE A 250 -7.41 17.20 16.24
N GLY A 251 -8.63 17.11 15.69
CA GLY A 251 -8.95 16.29 14.52
C GLY A 251 -9.76 15.03 14.84
N ASN A 252 -10.22 14.35 13.80
CA ASN A 252 -11.11 13.17 13.88
C ASN A 252 -10.41 11.85 13.48
N THR A 253 -9.10 11.90 13.24
CA THR A 253 -8.30 10.77 12.74
C THR A 253 -8.42 9.50 13.57
N ALA A 254 -8.41 9.62 14.89
CA ALA A 254 -8.54 8.47 15.79
C ALA A 254 -9.91 7.77 15.63
N LYS A 255 -10.99 8.57 15.52
CA LYS A 255 -12.34 8.07 15.24
C LYS A 255 -12.41 7.40 13.88
N LEU A 256 -11.91 8.07 12.83
CA LEU A 256 -11.87 7.54 11.48
C LEU A 256 -11.09 6.21 11.40
N LEU A 257 -9.99 6.08 12.17
CA LEU A 257 -9.23 4.84 12.24
C LEU A 257 -10.13 3.71 12.76
N ILE A 258 -10.80 3.90 13.89
CA ILE A 258 -11.70 2.90 14.47
C ILE A 258 -12.86 2.56 13.54
N GLU A 259 -13.49 3.57 12.92
CA GLU A 259 -14.58 3.36 11.97
C GLU A 259 -14.12 2.51 10.77
N THR A 260 -12.92 2.77 10.26
CA THR A 260 -12.34 1.99 9.16
C THR A 260 -12.03 0.56 9.60
N LEU A 261 -11.43 0.36 10.78
CA LEU A 261 -11.17 -0.97 11.33
C LEU A 261 -12.45 -1.79 11.48
N ASN A 262 -13.52 -1.17 11.97
CA ASN A 262 -14.81 -1.82 12.13
C ASN A 262 -15.44 -2.13 10.77
N HIS A 263 -15.42 -1.17 9.83
CA HIS A 263 -15.95 -1.38 8.49
C HIS A 263 -15.26 -2.56 7.79
N GLU A 264 -13.93 -2.60 7.85
CA GLU A 264 -13.16 -3.70 7.29
C GLU A 264 -13.51 -5.02 7.98
N ARG A 265 -13.54 -5.06 9.32
CA ARG A 265 -13.94 -6.24 10.08
C ARG A 265 -15.30 -6.78 9.64
N GLU A 266 -16.30 -5.92 9.51
CA GLU A 266 -17.65 -6.29 9.07
C GLU A 266 -17.67 -6.86 7.65
N MET A 267 -16.94 -6.23 6.72
CA MET A 267 -16.85 -6.72 5.34
C MET A 267 -16.25 -8.13 5.27
N TYR A 268 -15.24 -8.41 6.08
CA TYR A 268 -14.66 -9.75 6.13
C TYR A 268 -15.55 -10.77 6.84
N LEU A 269 -16.23 -10.41 7.94
CA LEU A 269 -17.13 -11.32 8.64
C LEU A 269 -18.27 -11.81 7.73
N ARG A 270 -18.74 -10.95 6.81
CA ARG A 270 -19.75 -11.33 5.79
C ARG A 270 -19.23 -12.35 4.78
N ASN A 271 -17.93 -12.31 4.46
CA ASN A 271 -17.33 -13.10 3.39
C ASN A 271 -16.55 -14.34 3.88
N ALA A 272 -16.14 -14.37 5.15
CA ALA A 272 -15.28 -15.40 5.72
C ALA A 272 -16.07 -16.31 6.70
N ILE A 273 -16.97 -17.13 6.16
CA ILE A 273 -17.63 -18.17 6.96
C ILE A 273 -16.57 -19.16 7.47
N GLY A 274 -16.32 -19.16 8.79
CA GLY A 274 -15.56 -20.20 9.49
C GLY A 274 -14.04 -20.03 9.58
N LYS A 275 -13.45 -18.88 9.20
CA LYS A 275 -12.00 -18.66 9.31
C LYS A 275 -11.66 -17.56 10.30
N SER A 276 -10.88 -17.93 11.33
CA SER A 276 -10.26 -16.98 12.24
C SER A 276 -9.10 -16.28 11.51
N TYR A 277 -9.28 -15.01 11.17
CA TYR A 277 -8.26 -14.19 10.53
C TYR A 277 -7.57 -13.31 11.57
N SER A 278 -6.24 -13.24 11.53
CA SER A 278 -5.48 -12.30 12.35
C SER A 278 -5.37 -10.96 11.62
N TRP A 279 -5.77 -9.88 12.27
CA TRP A 279 -5.81 -8.55 11.68
C TRP A 279 -4.61 -7.74 12.12
N SER A 280 -3.77 -7.34 11.17
CA SER A 280 -2.62 -6.48 11.43
C SER A 280 -2.62 -5.30 10.46
N ILE A 281 -2.46 -4.08 10.99
CA ILE A 281 -2.39 -2.86 10.18
C ILE A 281 -1.10 -2.11 10.51
N SER A 282 -0.42 -1.69 9.45
CA SER A 282 0.80 -0.89 9.52
C SER A 282 0.47 0.58 9.30
N ALA A 283 0.63 1.41 10.33
CA ALA A 283 0.48 2.86 10.22
C ALA A 283 1.82 3.52 9.88
N ILE A 284 2.03 3.91 8.62
CA ILE A 284 3.31 4.46 8.15
C ILE A 284 3.18 5.94 7.83
N GLN A 285 3.88 6.78 8.59
CA GLN A 285 3.92 8.23 8.43
C GLN A 285 5.29 8.77 8.88
N SER A 286 5.65 10.00 8.51
CA SER A 286 6.85 10.67 9.04
C SER A 286 6.79 10.83 10.56
N SER A 287 7.96 10.94 11.20
CA SER A 287 8.06 11.24 12.64
C SER A 287 7.37 12.57 12.96
N GLY A 288 6.77 12.68 14.15
CA GLY A 288 6.09 13.90 14.61
C GLY A 288 4.69 14.15 14.06
N MET A 289 4.18 13.36 13.10
CA MET A 289 2.84 13.56 12.53
C MET A 289 1.69 12.99 13.38
N GLY A 290 1.89 12.79 14.68
CA GLY A 290 0.81 12.36 15.56
C GLY A 290 0.40 10.87 15.48
N LYS A 291 1.16 9.97 14.83
CA LYS A 291 0.87 8.50 14.83
C LYS A 291 0.56 7.95 16.22
N SER A 292 1.51 8.09 17.14
CA SER A 292 1.36 7.57 18.50
C SER A 292 0.21 8.25 19.23
N ARG A 293 -0.08 9.51 18.89
CA ARG A 293 -1.21 10.24 19.46
C ARG A 293 -2.54 9.70 18.95
N MET A 294 -2.69 9.53 17.64
CA MET A 294 -3.86 8.90 17.01
C MET A 294 -4.17 7.54 17.64
N VAL A 295 -3.15 6.68 17.78
CA VAL A 295 -3.32 5.35 18.41
C VAL A 295 -3.73 5.47 19.87
N LYS A 296 -3.11 6.38 20.64
CA LYS A 296 -3.47 6.61 22.05
C LYS A 296 -4.93 7.08 22.18
N GLU A 297 -5.37 7.99 21.33
CA GLU A 297 -6.75 8.50 21.35
C GLU A 297 -7.76 7.45 20.89
N ALA A 298 -7.42 6.64 19.87
CA ALA A 298 -8.25 5.53 19.44
C ALA A 298 -8.45 4.51 20.58
N GLY A 299 -7.38 4.22 21.33
CA GLY A 299 -7.41 3.35 22.51
C GLY A 299 -8.28 3.85 23.68
N LYS A 300 -8.74 5.10 23.66
CA LYS A 300 -9.74 5.61 24.62
C LYS A 300 -11.17 5.24 24.23
N THR A 301 -11.40 4.85 22.99
CA THR A 301 -12.75 4.50 22.46
C THR A 301 -12.97 3.00 22.31
N VAL A 302 -11.89 2.23 22.20
CA VAL A 302 -11.92 0.77 22.08
C VAL A 302 -10.93 0.16 23.07
N PHE A 303 -11.36 -0.88 23.79
CA PHE A 303 -10.52 -1.54 24.79
C PHE A 303 -9.21 -2.02 24.15
N THR A 304 -8.07 -1.48 24.62
CA THR A 304 -6.77 -1.64 23.97
C THR A 304 -5.69 -1.97 25.00
N LEU A 305 -4.77 -2.87 24.63
CA LEU A 305 -3.57 -3.21 25.39
C LEU A 305 -2.35 -2.58 24.70
N PRO A 306 -1.96 -1.33 25.03
CA PRO A 306 -0.91 -0.61 24.31
C PRO A 306 0.48 -1.12 24.67
N ILE A 307 1.20 -1.68 23.70
CA ILE A 307 2.58 -2.16 23.88
C ILE A 307 3.51 -1.32 23.02
N ASP A 308 4.56 -0.78 23.63
CA ASP A 308 5.62 -0.04 22.96
C ASP A 308 6.95 -0.79 23.08
N ILE A 309 7.32 -1.50 22.02
CA ILE A 309 8.54 -2.32 21.96
C ILE A 309 9.76 -1.53 21.46
N ARG A 310 9.71 -0.20 21.43
CA ARG A 310 10.84 0.60 20.98
C ARG A 310 12.06 0.42 21.87
N GLN A 311 13.23 0.62 21.26
CA GLN A 311 14.46 0.68 22.00
C GLN A 311 14.46 1.88 22.95
N GLU A 312 14.92 1.64 24.18
CA GLU A 312 15.26 2.72 25.10
C GLU A 312 16.32 3.58 24.40
N GLY A 313 15.96 4.82 24.08
CA GLY A 313 16.82 5.71 23.33
C GLY A 313 18.05 6.09 24.14
N GLU A 314 19.12 6.49 23.45
CA GLU A 314 20.19 7.30 24.04
C GLU A 314 19.56 8.51 24.75
N THR A 315 20.13 8.92 25.88
CA THR A 315 19.59 9.90 26.85
C THR A 315 19.06 11.20 26.23
N ASP A 316 19.49 11.53 25.02
CA ASP A 316 19.26 12.82 24.39
C ASP A 316 18.03 12.83 23.47
N LYS A 317 17.46 11.68 23.09
CA LYS A 317 16.25 11.59 22.24
C LYS A 317 15.03 11.15 23.03
N LYS A 318 14.35 12.11 23.65
CA LYS A 318 13.04 11.87 24.27
C LYS A 318 12.04 11.44 23.21
N THR A 319 11.46 10.25 23.37
CA THR A 319 10.38 9.77 22.52
C THR A 319 9.20 9.36 23.37
N TYR A 320 7.98 9.57 22.85
CA TYR A 320 6.76 9.33 23.59
C TYR A 320 5.77 8.48 22.78
N PRO A 321 5.06 7.51 23.38
CA PRO A 321 5.11 7.13 24.81
C PRO A 321 6.44 6.47 25.23
N PRO A 322 6.73 6.32 26.52
CA PRO A 322 7.90 5.57 26.97
C PRO A 322 7.82 4.07 26.59
N PRO A 323 8.96 3.39 26.36
CA PRO A 323 8.98 1.99 25.97
C PRO A 323 8.61 1.04 27.13
N ASP A 324 7.99 -0.10 26.79
CA ASP A 324 7.73 -1.22 27.71
C ASP A 324 8.93 -2.19 27.66
N SER A 325 10.03 -1.83 28.30
CA SER A 325 11.30 -2.55 28.14
C SER A 325 11.27 -4.02 28.55
N ARG A 326 10.45 -4.38 29.54
CA ARG A 326 10.20 -5.78 29.92
C ARG A 326 9.51 -6.59 28.82
N MET A 327 8.52 -5.99 28.15
CA MET A 327 7.87 -6.62 26.99
C MET A 327 8.85 -6.77 25.84
N ARG A 328 9.62 -5.72 25.52
CA ARG A 328 10.65 -5.75 24.49
C ARG A 328 11.67 -6.87 24.74
N ARG A 329 12.24 -6.93 25.94
CA ARG A 329 13.22 -7.95 26.34
C ARG A 329 12.64 -9.37 26.15
N PHE A 330 11.38 -9.59 26.53
CA PHE A 330 10.72 -10.89 26.32
C PHE A 330 10.73 -11.33 24.84
N PHE A 331 10.49 -10.40 23.90
CA PHE A 331 10.57 -10.70 22.47
C PHE A 331 12.01 -10.89 21.99
N GLU A 332 12.95 -10.03 22.44
CA GLU A 332 14.36 -10.10 22.06
C GLU A 332 15.03 -11.42 22.45
N GLU A 333 14.75 -11.92 23.66
CA GLU A 333 15.26 -13.22 24.15
C GLU A 333 14.82 -14.40 23.27
N ARG A 334 13.77 -14.23 22.47
CA ARG A 334 13.17 -15.28 21.63
C ARG A 334 13.48 -15.14 20.16
N VAL A 335 14.18 -14.09 19.73
CA VAL A 335 14.45 -13.83 18.30
C VAL A 335 15.16 -15.00 17.61
N ASN A 336 16.00 -15.73 18.33
CA ASN A 336 16.76 -16.87 17.83
C ASN A 336 16.09 -18.24 18.08
N SER A 337 14.90 -18.26 18.70
CA SER A 337 14.13 -19.49 18.88
C SER A 337 13.46 -19.93 17.58
N ASN A 338 13.21 -21.22 17.41
CA ASN A 338 12.45 -21.71 16.25
C ASN A 338 10.99 -21.23 16.28
N ASN A 339 10.33 -21.22 15.11
CA ASN A 339 8.95 -20.73 14.96
C ASN A 339 7.95 -21.38 15.92
N LYS A 340 8.04 -22.69 16.17
CA LYS A 340 7.10 -23.40 17.07
C LYS A 340 7.28 -22.94 18.52
N THR A 341 8.53 -22.82 18.96
CA THR A 341 8.87 -22.32 20.30
C THR A 341 8.42 -20.87 20.48
N GLN A 342 8.71 -19.99 19.50
CA GLN A 342 8.27 -18.59 19.52
C GLN A 342 6.74 -18.49 19.62
N GLN A 343 6.00 -19.22 18.78
CA GLN A 343 4.54 -19.23 18.80
C GLN A 343 4.00 -19.65 20.17
N ALA A 344 4.51 -20.76 20.72
CA ALA A 344 4.05 -21.24 22.02
C ALA A 344 4.34 -20.25 23.15
N ASP A 345 5.50 -19.59 23.13
CA ASP A 345 5.86 -18.56 24.11
C ASP A 345 4.99 -17.30 23.99
N TYR A 346 4.72 -16.86 22.76
CA TYR A 346 3.84 -15.71 22.51
C TYR A 346 2.39 -16.02 22.89
N MET A 347 1.92 -17.25 22.67
CA MET A 347 0.60 -17.68 23.15
C MET A 347 0.52 -17.65 24.68
N MET A 348 1.57 -18.07 25.39
CA MET A 348 1.63 -17.97 26.85
C MET A 348 1.60 -16.50 27.32
N LEU A 349 2.35 -15.62 26.66
CA LEU A 349 2.35 -14.19 26.95
C LEU A 349 0.96 -13.57 26.77
N LEU A 350 0.31 -13.82 25.62
CA LEU A 350 -1.03 -13.31 25.31
C LEU A 350 -2.08 -13.85 26.29
N GLN A 351 -2.00 -15.14 26.63
CA GLN A 351 -2.88 -15.76 27.63
C GLN A 351 -2.77 -15.03 28.97
N GLU A 352 -1.56 -14.81 29.47
CA GLU A 352 -1.32 -14.10 30.73
C GLU A 352 -1.79 -12.65 30.68
N MET A 353 -1.61 -11.99 29.53
CA MET A 353 -2.08 -10.64 29.31
C MET A 353 -3.60 -10.54 29.43
N PHE A 354 -4.35 -11.45 28.79
CA PHE A 354 -5.81 -11.46 28.85
C PHE A 354 -6.35 -11.85 30.22
N ILE A 355 -5.78 -12.87 30.88
CA ILE A 355 -6.18 -13.27 32.24
C ILE A 355 -6.05 -12.09 33.20
N ARG A 356 -4.91 -11.38 33.16
CA ARG A 356 -4.65 -10.25 34.05
C ARG A 356 -5.50 -9.04 33.71
N ALA A 357 -5.68 -8.73 32.44
CA ALA A 357 -6.55 -7.63 32.01
C ALA A 357 -7.98 -7.86 32.50
N LEU A 358 -8.51 -9.08 32.32
CA LEU A 358 -9.83 -9.46 32.79
C LEU A 358 -9.96 -9.36 34.32
N ALA A 359 -8.94 -9.81 35.07
CA ALA A 359 -8.94 -9.72 36.53
C ALA A 359 -9.00 -8.26 37.01
N ILE A 360 -8.22 -7.37 36.38
CA ILE A 360 -8.24 -5.93 36.69
C ILE A 360 -9.59 -5.31 36.30
N VAL A 361 -10.12 -5.62 35.11
CA VAL A 361 -11.43 -5.11 34.67
C VAL A 361 -12.54 -5.50 35.63
N LYS A 362 -12.58 -6.75 36.08
CA LYS A 362 -13.57 -7.21 37.06
C LYS A 362 -13.41 -6.52 38.42
N ALA A 363 -12.18 -6.28 38.86
CA ALA A 363 -11.91 -5.69 40.17
C ALA A 363 -12.19 -4.18 40.21
N TYR A 364 -11.82 -3.44 39.16
CA TYR A 364 -11.82 -1.97 39.16
C TYR A 364 -12.95 -1.36 38.31
N PHE A 365 -13.49 -2.09 37.33
CA PHE A 365 -14.47 -1.57 36.36
C PHE A 365 -15.70 -2.49 36.18
N PRO A 366 -16.32 -3.02 37.26
CA PRO A 366 -17.32 -4.09 37.17
C PRO A 366 -18.62 -3.74 36.43
N ARG A 367 -18.87 -2.45 36.19
CA ARG A 367 -20.12 -1.95 35.56
C ARG A 367 -19.87 -1.18 34.26
N LEU A 368 -18.62 -1.00 33.86
CA LEU A 368 -18.30 -0.26 32.64
C LEU A 368 -18.26 -1.20 31.46
N THR A 369 -18.78 -0.75 30.32
CA THR A 369 -18.73 -1.47 29.04
C THR A 369 -18.34 -0.52 27.91
N GLY A 370 -18.07 -1.07 26.72
CA GLY A 370 -17.83 -0.28 25.51
C GLY A 370 -16.76 0.81 25.66
N ALA A 371 -17.08 2.02 25.19
CA ALA A 371 -16.18 3.16 25.18
C ALA A 371 -15.85 3.67 26.60
N ASP A 372 -16.79 3.61 27.55
CA ASP A 372 -16.55 4.05 28.92
C ASP A 372 -15.52 3.15 29.61
N LEU A 373 -15.62 1.83 29.40
CA LEU A 373 -14.62 0.88 29.86
C LEU A 373 -13.26 1.13 29.19
N ALA A 374 -13.24 1.38 27.88
CA ALA A 374 -12.00 1.67 27.15
C ALA A 374 -11.29 2.92 27.69
N LEU A 375 -12.05 3.99 27.93
CA LEU A 375 -11.53 5.23 28.48
C LEU A 375 -11.02 5.04 29.92
N ALA A 376 -11.78 4.37 30.77
CA ALA A 376 -11.38 4.09 32.15
C ALA A 376 -10.11 3.22 32.20
N TRP A 377 -10.04 2.19 31.35
CA TRP A 377 -8.87 1.32 31.19
C TRP A 377 -7.64 2.10 30.71
N ALA A 378 -7.78 2.95 29.68
CA ALA A 378 -6.69 3.77 29.18
C ALA A 378 -6.15 4.75 30.25
N ASN A 379 -7.05 5.35 31.04
CA ASN A 379 -6.68 6.23 32.15
C ASN A 379 -5.98 5.46 33.27
N TYR A 380 -6.45 4.26 33.61
CA TYR A 380 -5.81 3.38 34.59
C TYR A 380 -4.37 3.05 34.20
N LEU A 381 -4.13 2.64 32.96
CA LEU A 381 -2.77 2.34 32.49
C LEU A 381 -1.86 3.59 32.46
N ALA A 382 -2.42 4.77 32.18
CA ALA A 382 -1.68 6.02 32.12
C ALA A 382 -1.41 6.68 33.49
N GLU A 383 -1.88 6.09 34.59
CA GLU A 383 -1.69 6.62 35.94
C GLU A 383 -0.18 6.71 36.27
N GLY A 384 0.30 7.89 36.66
CA GLY A 384 1.73 8.13 36.93
C GLY A 384 2.65 8.13 35.70
N GLU A 385 2.12 8.15 34.48
CA GLU A 385 2.92 8.21 33.25
C GLU A 385 3.67 9.54 33.14
N THR A 386 4.92 9.51 32.68
CA THR A 386 5.77 10.70 32.44
C THR A 386 6.38 10.67 31.03
N ASP A 387 7.23 11.64 30.70
CA ASP A 387 8.02 11.62 29.45
C ASP A 387 8.99 10.44 29.36
N LEU A 388 9.44 9.92 30.50
CA LEU A 388 10.55 8.97 30.59
C LEU A 388 10.11 7.58 31.02
N GLN A 389 8.98 7.49 31.73
CA GLN A 389 8.52 6.23 32.30
C GLN A 389 7.05 5.97 31.96
N PRO A 390 6.70 4.72 31.59
CA PRO A 390 5.30 4.35 31.42
C PRO A 390 4.57 4.55 32.74
N GLY A 391 3.23 4.67 32.67
CA GLY A 391 2.42 4.73 33.89
C GLY A 391 2.71 3.54 34.81
N HIS A 392 2.78 3.78 36.12
CA HIS A 392 3.16 2.74 37.08
C HIS A 392 2.22 1.53 37.02
N ARG A 393 0.93 1.73 36.74
CA ARG A 393 -0.04 0.65 36.51
C ARG A 393 0.28 -0.16 35.26
N ARG A 394 0.64 0.51 34.15
CA ARG A 394 1.08 -0.14 32.90
C ARG A 394 2.36 -0.93 33.10
N GLN A 395 3.33 -0.36 33.79
CA GLN A 395 4.58 -1.04 34.12
C GLN A 395 4.33 -2.30 34.97
N GLN A 396 3.61 -2.15 36.09
CA GLN A 396 3.26 -3.28 36.95
C GLN A 396 2.44 -4.35 36.22
N PHE A 397 1.55 -3.95 35.32
CA PHE A 397 0.78 -4.87 34.49
C PHE A 397 1.70 -5.73 33.62
N TYR A 398 2.57 -5.09 32.82
CA TYR A 398 3.45 -5.81 31.92
C TYR A 398 4.55 -6.61 32.64
N ASP A 399 5.09 -6.11 33.75
CA ASP A 399 6.06 -6.84 34.57
C ASP A 399 5.47 -8.15 35.08
N LYS A 400 4.22 -8.13 35.55
CA LYS A 400 3.51 -9.31 36.05
C LYS A 400 3.13 -10.28 34.92
N VAL A 401 2.76 -9.76 33.74
CA VAL A 401 2.50 -10.58 32.54
C VAL A 401 3.77 -11.32 32.12
N VAL A 402 4.87 -10.59 31.93
CA VAL A 402 6.17 -11.15 31.52
C VAL A 402 6.68 -12.13 32.56
N GLY A 403 6.64 -11.79 33.86
CA GLY A 403 7.09 -12.69 34.92
C GLY A 403 6.38 -14.03 34.90
N LYS A 404 5.04 -14.02 34.76
CA LYS A 404 4.25 -15.27 34.74
C LYS A 404 4.38 -16.04 33.43
N ALA A 405 4.50 -15.34 32.31
CA ALA A 405 4.77 -15.97 31.02
C ALA A 405 6.13 -16.67 31.01
N THR A 406 7.18 -16.02 31.52
CA THR A 406 8.52 -16.62 31.64
C THR A 406 8.52 -17.85 32.56
N GLU A 407 7.82 -17.80 33.70
CA GLU A 407 7.65 -18.96 34.58
C GLU A 407 7.02 -20.15 33.82
N LYS A 408 5.94 -19.91 33.06
CA LYS A 408 5.28 -20.95 32.24
C LYS A 408 6.20 -21.52 31.16
N VAL A 409 7.00 -20.67 30.52
CA VAL A 409 7.98 -21.09 29.51
C VAL A 409 9.05 -21.98 30.15
N SER A 410 9.59 -21.61 31.30
CA SER A 410 10.58 -22.40 32.03
C SER A 410 10.05 -23.77 32.43
N ILE A 411 8.82 -23.85 32.95
CA ILE A 411 8.17 -25.12 33.29
C ILE A 411 8.03 -26.02 32.05
N ARG A 412 7.59 -25.45 30.91
CA ARG A 412 7.45 -26.22 29.67
C ARG A 412 8.78 -26.81 29.21
N LEU A 413 9.86 -26.03 29.27
CA LEU A 413 11.20 -26.49 28.89
C LEU A 413 11.71 -27.60 29.82
N PHE A 414 11.48 -27.46 31.13
CA PHE A 414 11.84 -28.49 32.11
C PHE A 414 11.11 -29.81 31.85
N VAL A 415 9.78 -29.75 31.71
CA VAL A 415 8.95 -30.94 31.44
C VAL A 415 9.34 -31.60 30.12
N GLY A 416 9.56 -30.82 29.06
CA GLY A 416 10.02 -31.34 27.77
C GLY A 416 11.36 -32.08 27.85
N SER A 417 12.32 -31.53 28.60
CA SER A 417 13.62 -32.18 28.81
C SER A 417 13.51 -33.49 29.58
N CYS A 418 12.67 -33.56 30.62
CA CYS A 418 12.41 -34.80 31.36
C CYS A 418 11.80 -35.90 30.46
N TYR A 419 10.88 -35.54 29.56
CA TYR A 419 10.31 -36.51 28.62
C TYR A 419 11.34 -37.03 27.61
N GLU A 420 12.18 -36.16 27.04
CA GLU A 420 13.23 -36.60 26.11
C GLU A 420 14.27 -37.50 26.79
N LEU A 421 14.66 -37.20 28.02
CA LEU A 421 15.55 -38.04 28.83
C LEU A 421 14.93 -39.41 29.13
N HIS A 422 13.63 -39.45 29.46
CA HIS A 422 12.93 -40.70 29.70
C HIS A 422 12.88 -41.57 28.43
N VAL A 423 12.51 -40.99 27.28
CA VAL A 423 12.45 -41.70 26.00
C VAL A 423 13.82 -42.25 25.57
N ARG A 424 14.91 -41.50 25.81
CA ARG A 424 16.27 -41.98 25.51
C ARG A 424 16.72 -43.11 26.44
N ASN A 425 16.37 -43.06 27.72
CA ASN A 425 16.81 -44.05 28.70
C ASN A 425 16.00 -45.35 28.65
N THR A 426 14.73 -45.33 28.24
CA THR A 426 13.89 -46.53 28.11
C THR A 426 14.03 -47.24 26.76
N GLY A 427 15.20 -47.09 26.11
CA GLY A 427 15.53 -47.53 24.74
C GLY A 427 14.61 -48.61 24.18
N HIS A 428 13.72 -48.21 23.28
CA HIS A 428 12.96 -49.09 22.38
C HIS A 428 12.38 -50.38 22.99
N VAL A 429 11.95 -50.38 24.24
CA VAL A 429 11.21 -51.53 24.76
C VAL A 429 9.74 -51.34 24.42
N THR A 430 9.29 -51.97 23.33
CA THR A 430 7.88 -52.23 23.03
C THR A 430 7.29 -53.10 24.13
N HIS A 431 6.93 -52.50 25.26
CA HIS A 431 6.02 -53.13 26.22
C HIS A 431 4.63 -52.55 26.04
N HIS A 432 3.71 -53.44 25.63
CA HIS A 432 2.28 -53.30 25.87
C HIS A 432 2.03 -53.10 27.37
N LEU A 433 2.05 -51.85 27.82
CA LEU A 433 1.61 -51.47 29.15
C LEU A 433 0.29 -50.73 29.02
N VAL A 434 -0.77 -51.45 29.41
CA VAL A 434 -2.11 -50.93 29.67
C VAL A 434 -1.98 -49.80 30.69
N ALA A 435 -2.16 -48.55 30.23
CA ALA A 435 -2.06 -47.37 31.07
C ALA A 435 -3.35 -47.19 31.90
N THR A 436 -3.31 -47.63 33.15
CA THR A 436 -4.23 -47.22 34.21
C THR A 436 -3.67 -45.99 34.95
N SER A 437 -3.61 -44.83 34.30
CA SER A 437 -3.53 -43.55 35.02
C SER A 437 -4.13 -42.39 34.19
N PRO A 438 -5.06 -41.57 34.75
CA PRO A 438 -5.89 -40.65 33.97
C PRO A 438 -5.28 -39.26 33.71
N LEU A 439 -4.01 -39.03 34.06
CA LEU A 439 -3.41 -37.69 34.03
C LEU A 439 -3.05 -37.11 32.64
N PRO A 440 -2.76 -37.88 31.57
CA PRO A 440 -2.38 -37.27 30.28
C PRO A 440 -3.57 -36.71 29.48
N LEU A 441 -4.80 -37.23 29.69
CA LEU A 441 -5.99 -36.79 28.96
C LEU A 441 -6.50 -35.41 29.41
N LEU A 442 -6.25 -35.03 30.67
CA LEU A 442 -6.68 -33.75 31.23
C LEU A 442 -5.95 -32.54 30.63
N ALA A 443 -4.68 -32.69 30.25
CA ALA A 443 -3.92 -31.61 29.60
C ALA A 443 -4.43 -31.34 28.17
N HIS A 444 -4.78 -32.41 27.43
CA HIS A 444 -5.29 -32.29 26.06
C HIS A 444 -6.74 -31.78 26.02
N HIS A 445 -7.58 -32.18 27.00
CA HIS A 445 -8.92 -31.62 27.15
C HIS A 445 -8.91 -30.18 27.69
N ALA A 446 -7.95 -29.81 28.54
CA ALA A 446 -7.79 -28.42 29.00
C ALA A 446 -7.39 -27.49 27.84
N ALA A 447 -6.47 -27.91 26.96
CA ALA A 447 -6.10 -27.13 25.78
C ALA A 447 -7.27 -26.95 24.80
N HIS A 448 -8.07 -28.00 24.57
CA HIS A 448 -9.23 -27.92 23.69
C HIS A 448 -10.39 -27.10 24.27
N ARG A 449 -10.61 -27.17 25.60
CA ARG A 449 -11.56 -26.29 26.31
C ARG A 449 -11.09 -24.84 26.37
N LEU A 450 -9.78 -24.58 26.42
CA LEU A 450 -9.23 -23.22 26.40
C LEU A 450 -9.42 -22.55 25.03
N THR A 451 -9.27 -23.31 23.93
CA THR A 451 -9.58 -22.84 22.57
C THR A 451 -11.08 -22.55 22.39
N LEU A 452 -11.95 -23.39 22.95
CA LEU A 452 -13.41 -23.16 22.97
C LEU A 452 -13.83 -21.97 23.85
N LEU A 453 -13.16 -21.73 24.98
CA LEU A 453 -13.42 -20.56 25.84
C LEU A 453 -13.02 -19.24 25.17
N LEU A 454 -11.92 -19.22 24.40
CA LEU A 454 -11.47 -18.06 23.64
C LEU A 454 -12.45 -17.69 22.50
N VAL A 455 -13.09 -18.69 21.88
CA VAL A 455 -14.14 -18.47 20.88
C VAL A 455 -15.45 -18.00 21.52
N ALA A 456 -15.81 -18.50 22.71
CA ALA A 456 -17.00 -18.07 23.43
C ALA A 456 -16.91 -16.61 23.93
N PHE A 457 -15.72 -16.14 24.32
CA PHE A 457 -15.52 -14.77 24.80
C PHE A 457 -15.67 -13.70 23.70
N MET A 458 -15.58 -14.08 22.42
CA MET A 458 -15.84 -13.16 21.29
C MET A 458 -17.32 -13.09 20.88
N ARG A 459 -18.23 -13.79 21.58
CA ARG A 459 -19.67 -13.82 21.29
C ARG A 459 -20.56 -13.12 22.33
N LEU A 460 -19.95 -12.49 23.33
CA LEU A 460 -20.63 -11.63 24.32
C LEU A 460 -19.98 -10.24 24.29
N SER A 461 -20.33 -9.44 23.28
CA SER A 461 -20.13 -7.99 23.19
C SER A 461 -21.07 -7.45 22.13
#